data_AF-A0A820TU07-F1
#
_entry.id   AF-A0A820TU07-F1
#
_cell.length_a   1.000
_cell.length_b   1.000
_cell.length_c   1.000
_cell.angle_alpha   90.00
_cell.angle_beta   90.00
_cell.angle_gamma   90.00
#
_symmetry.space_group_name_H-M   'P 1'
#
loop_
_entity.id
_entity.type
_entity.pdbx_description
1 polymer ?
#
loop_
_entity_poly.entity_id
_entity_poly.type
_entity_poly.pdbx_seq_one_letter_code
_entity_poly.pdbx_strand_id
1 'polypeptide(L)'
;MIYCSGLFYTQHRITEEKRIFRCTDRNCRNEAPSTILFYVLRSTPLTAAPGLPTNDALLKTIRRERPAIQLDHHGRLPLKLRQTDRDESFILYEDDSMIIFTCDKNLSILKECKHWFMDGTFS
;
A
#
# COMPACT_ATOMS: atom_id res chain seq x y z
N MET A 1 2.31 24.86 -10.14
CA MET A 1 1.84 24.12 -11.34
C MET A 1 3.06 23.50 -11.97
N ILE A 2 3.08 22.18 -12.17
CA ILE A 2 4.22 21.49 -12.80
C ILE A 2 3.77 21.11 -14.21
N TYR A 3 4.58 21.45 -15.20
CA TYR A 3 4.36 21.11 -16.59
C TYR A 3 5.33 20.01 -16.98
N CYS A 4 4.81 18.82 -17.31
CA CYS A 4 5.60 17.66 -17.71
C CYS A 4 4.96 17.08 -18.97
N SER A 5 5.74 16.88 -20.04
CA SER A 5 5.29 16.24 -21.29
C SER A 5 4.02 16.83 -21.95
N GLY A 6 3.71 18.11 -21.75
CA GLY A 6 2.47 18.70 -22.29
C GLY A 6 1.24 18.54 -21.38
N LEU A 7 1.41 17.93 -20.21
CA LEU A 7 0.33 17.61 -19.27
C LEU A 7 0.43 18.51 -18.03
N PHE A 8 -0.74 18.95 -17.56
CA PHE A 8 -0.86 19.84 -16.41
C PHE A 8 -1.01 19.04 -15.12
N TYR A 9 -0.04 19.20 -14.22
CA TYR A 9 -0.13 18.66 -12.87
C TYR A 9 -0.53 19.77 -11.90
N THR A 10 -1.66 19.55 -11.23
CA THR A 10 -2.19 20.46 -10.22
C THR A 10 -1.82 19.96 -8.84
N GLN A 11 -1.57 20.89 -7.91
CA GLN A 11 -1.27 20.53 -6.54
C GLN A 11 -2.56 20.03 -5.89
N HIS A 12 -2.56 18.78 -5.44
CA HIS A 12 -3.74 18.12 -4.89
C HIS A 12 -3.79 18.21 -3.36
N ARG A 13 -2.65 17.98 -2.70
CA ARG A 13 -2.56 18.05 -1.24
C ARG A 13 -1.16 18.47 -0.81
N ILE A 14 -1.07 19.24 0.27
CA ILE A 14 0.17 19.51 1.00
C ILE A 14 0.09 18.73 2.32
N THR A 15 1.16 18.03 2.66
CA THR A 15 1.42 17.52 4.01
C THR A 15 2.66 18.23 4.57
N GLU A 16 2.96 18.04 5.86
CA GLU A 16 4.11 18.70 6.51
C GLU A 16 5.44 18.43 5.78
N GLU A 17 5.59 17.25 5.18
CA GLU A 17 6.84 16.80 4.55
C GLU A 17 6.84 16.86 3.02
N LYS A 18 5.68 16.92 2.36
CA LYS A 18 5.62 16.76 0.89
C LYS A 18 4.43 17.45 0.24
N ARG A 19 4.64 17.82 -1.03
CA ARG A 19 3.61 18.31 -1.93
C ARG A 19 3.20 17.19 -2.87
N ILE A 20 1.92 16.84 -2.84
CA ILE A 20 1.33 15.80 -3.68
C ILE A 20 0.68 16.48 -4.88
N PHE A 21 1.13 16.11 -6.08
CA PHE A 21 0.60 16.62 -7.34
C PHE A 21 -0.23 15.54 -8.02
N ARG A 22 -1.37 15.94 -8.61
CA ARG A 22 -2.27 15.06 -9.35
C ARG A 22 -2.36 15.55 -10.78
N CYS A 23 -2.16 14.64 -11.73
CA CYS A 23 -2.46 14.94 -13.12
C CYS A 23 -3.98 15.00 -13.33
N THR A 24 -4.44 16.04 -14.02
CA THR A 24 -5.86 16.24 -14.34
C THR A 24 -6.26 15.64 -15.69
N ASP A 25 -5.30 15.24 -16.51
CA ASP A 25 -5.52 14.63 -17.83
C ASP A 25 -5.68 13.11 -17.73
N ARG A 26 -6.59 12.54 -18.53
CA ARG A 26 -6.80 11.08 -18.65
C ARG A 26 -5.59 10.36 -19.25
N ASN A 27 -4.78 11.06 -20.08
CA ASN A 27 -3.61 10.48 -20.75
C ASN A 27 -2.47 10.12 -19.80
N CYS A 28 -2.43 10.69 -18.59
CA CYS A 28 -1.41 10.41 -17.57
C CYS A 28 -1.38 8.96 -17.06
N ARG A 29 -2.44 8.17 -17.30
CA ARG A 29 -2.45 6.75 -16.91
C ARG A 29 -1.55 5.87 -17.78
N ASN A 30 -1.18 6.35 -18.97
CA ASN A 30 -0.44 5.59 -19.97
C ASN A 30 1.04 5.99 -20.06
N GLU A 31 1.48 7.03 -19.35
CA GLU A 31 2.89 7.40 -19.33
C GLU A 31 3.69 6.44 -18.45
N ALA A 32 4.77 5.90 -19.02
CA ALA A 32 5.71 5.11 -18.24
C ALA A 32 6.34 6.00 -17.14
N PRO A 33 6.44 5.51 -15.88
CA PRO A 33 7.06 6.26 -14.79
C PRO A 33 8.47 6.78 -15.11
N SER A 34 9.21 6.08 -15.98
CA SER A 34 10.52 6.49 -16.48
C SER A 34 10.48 7.79 -17.27
N THR A 35 9.44 8.05 -18.07
CA THR A 35 9.28 9.27 -18.86
C THR A 35 9.05 10.48 -17.96
N ILE A 36 8.19 10.32 -16.94
CA ILE A 36 7.94 11.35 -15.93
C ILE A 36 9.24 11.68 -15.18
N LEU A 37 9.98 10.64 -14.76
CA LEU A 37 11.25 10.80 -14.07
C LEU A 37 12.29 11.55 -14.93
N PHE A 38 12.39 11.19 -16.21
CA PHE A 38 13.32 11.82 -17.16
C PHE A 38 13.07 13.32 -17.32
N TYR A 39 11.82 13.75 -17.47
CA TYR A 39 11.48 15.17 -17.58
C TYR A 39 11.72 15.92 -16.27
N VAL A 40 11.32 15.33 -15.13
CA VAL A 40 11.55 15.95 -13.82
C VAL A 40 13.05 16.14 -13.59
N LEU A 41 13.87 15.11 -13.81
CA LEU A 41 15.33 15.20 -13.68
C LEU A 41 15.94 16.26 -14.60
N ARG A 42 15.44 16.39 -15.84
CA ARG A 42 15.91 17.40 -16.79
C ARG A 42 15.51 18.83 -16.42
N SER A 43 14.37 18.99 -15.76
CA SER A 43 13.87 20.29 -15.28
C SER A 43 14.41 20.69 -13.90
N THR A 44 15.03 19.75 -13.18
CA THR A 44 15.55 20.01 -11.83
C THR A 44 16.95 20.63 -11.95
N PRO A 45 17.19 21.82 -11.35
CA PRO A 45 18.50 22.44 -11.39
C PRO A 45 19.53 21.56 -10.67
N LEU A 46 20.76 21.48 -11.21
CA LEU A 46 21.86 20.69 -10.64
C LEU A 46 22.17 21.06 -9.18
N THR A 47 21.87 22.28 -8.77
CA THR A 47 22.02 22.77 -7.39
C THR A 47 21.05 22.11 -6.40
N ALA A 48 19.97 21.50 -6.86
CA ALA A 48 19.01 20.77 -6.03
C ALA A 48 19.38 19.29 -5.85
N ALA A 49 20.35 18.76 -6.61
CA ALA A 49 20.81 17.37 -6.51
C ALA A 49 21.22 16.93 -5.08
N PRO A 50 21.94 17.73 -4.27
CA PRO A 50 22.28 17.34 -2.90
C PRO A 50 21.08 17.34 -1.93
N GLY A 51 19.96 17.95 -2.31
CA GLY A 51 18.71 17.92 -1.54
C GLY A 51 17.76 16.79 -1.94
N LEU A 52 18.11 15.97 -2.94
CA LEU A 52 17.27 14.86 -3.37
C LEU A 52 17.36 13.69 -2.37
N PRO A 53 16.24 13.03 -2.06
CA PRO A 53 16.25 11.84 -1.22
C PRO A 53 17.12 10.75 -1.84
N THR A 54 17.87 10.02 -1.02
CA THR A 54 18.60 8.83 -1.47
C THR A 54 17.62 7.71 -1.87
N ASN A 55 18.07 6.77 -2.70
CA ASN A 55 17.23 5.62 -3.12
C ASN A 55 16.67 4.85 -1.91
N ASP A 56 17.46 4.68 -0.85
CA ASP A 56 17.01 4.02 0.37
C ASP A 56 15.89 4.79 1.10
N ALA A 57 15.96 6.14 1.09
CA ALA A 57 14.90 6.98 1.64
C ALA A 57 13.62 6.88 0.80
N LEU A 58 13.75 6.78 -0.54
CA LEU A 58 12.62 6.58 -1.44
C LEU A 58 11.92 5.24 -1.20
N LEU A 59 12.67 4.14 -1.01
CA LEU A 59 12.10 2.82 -0.71
C LEU A 59 11.30 2.81 0.59
N LYS A 60 11.77 3.50 1.63
CA LYS A 60 11.05 3.65 2.91
C LYS A 60 9.78 4.49 2.78
N THR A 61 9.79 5.48 1.89
CA THR A 61 8.67 6.42 1.68
C THR A 61 7.60 5.83 0.77
N ILE A 62 8.00 5.01 -0.20
CA ILE A 62 7.08 4.29 -1.11
C ILE A 62 6.59 3.03 -0.39
N ARG A 63 5.78 3.23 0.65
CA ARG A 63 4.89 2.18 1.13
C ARG A 63 3.63 2.26 0.27
N ARG A 64 3.25 1.14 -0.34
CA ARG A 64 1.94 1.02 -0.98
C ARG A 64 0.89 1.32 0.08
N GLU A 65 0.11 2.38 -0.12
CA GLU A 65 -1.15 2.54 0.61
C GLU A 65 -1.97 1.29 0.30
N ARG A 66 -2.13 0.42 1.30
CA ARG A 66 -3.06 -0.69 1.17
C ARG A 66 -4.45 -0.05 1.13
N PRO A 67 -5.27 -0.32 0.11
CA PRO A 67 -6.64 0.15 0.13
C PRO A 67 -7.29 -0.35 1.42
N ALA A 68 -8.01 0.53 2.11
CA ALA A 68 -8.80 0.13 3.26
C ALA A 68 -9.73 -1.00 2.82
N ILE A 69 -9.75 -2.09 3.59
CA ILE A 69 -10.61 -3.24 3.30
C ILE A 69 -12.05 -2.75 3.40
N GLN A 70 -12.79 -2.85 2.30
CA GLN A 70 -14.22 -2.58 2.32
C GLN A 70 -14.93 -3.78 2.91
N LEU A 71 -15.61 -3.56 4.03
CA LEU A 71 -16.50 -4.54 4.64
C LEU A 71 -17.75 -4.69 3.77
N ASP A 72 -18.41 -5.84 3.86
CA ASP A 72 -19.68 -6.09 3.18
C ASP A 72 -20.84 -5.31 3.85
N HIS A 73 -22.06 -5.48 3.31
CA HIS A 73 -23.27 -4.86 3.85
C HIS A 73 -23.59 -5.24 5.30
N HIS A 74 -22.98 -6.30 5.82
CA HIS A 74 -23.15 -6.79 7.19
C HIS A 74 -21.97 -6.41 8.10
N GLY A 75 -21.05 -5.55 7.64
CA GLY A 75 -19.88 -5.15 8.41
C GLY A 75 -18.83 -6.25 8.53
N ARG A 76 -18.87 -7.27 7.67
CA ARG A 76 -17.98 -8.42 7.71
C ARG A 76 -16.92 -8.35 6.62
N LEU A 77 -15.82 -9.09 6.81
CA LEU A 77 -14.82 -9.23 5.75
C LEU A 77 -15.41 -9.87 4.49
N PRO A 78 -15.05 -9.39 3.27
CA PRO A 78 -15.46 -10.00 2.00
C PRO A 78 -15.14 -11.51 1.95
N LEU A 79 -16.03 -12.30 1.33
CA LEU A 79 -15.90 -13.77 1.26
C LEU A 79 -14.51 -14.24 0.80
N LYS A 80 -13.91 -13.54 -0.18
CA LYS A 80 -12.56 -13.82 -0.68
C LYS A 80 -11.46 -13.76 0.39
N LEU A 81 -11.67 -12.99 1.46
CA LEU A 81 -10.76 -12.89 2.61
C LEU A 81 -11.15 -13.82 3.76
N ARG A 82 -12.35 -14.43 3.70
CA ARG A 82 -12.83 -15.40 4.69
C ARG A 82 -12.39 -16.83 4.40
N GLN A 83 -11.90 -17.09 3.18
CA GLN A 83 -11.49 -18.41 2.71
C GLN A 83 -10.03 -18.38 2.26
N THR A 84 -9.36 -19.52 2.38
CA THR A 84 -8.05 -19.75 1.76
C THR A 84 -8.20 -19.97 0.25
N ASP A 85 -7.09 -19.97 -0.50
CA ASP A 85 -7.07 -20.34 -1.93
C ASP A 85 -7.54 -21.78 -2.21
N ARG A 86 -7.76 -22.59 -1.16
CA ARG A 86 -8.28 -23.96 -1.23
C ARG A 86 -9.73 -24.07 -0.73
N ASP A 87 -10.44 -22.95 -0.67
CA ASP A 87 -11.83 -22.83 -0.20
C ASP A 87 -12.05 -23.24 1.27
N GLU A 88 -10.99 -23.42 2.05
CA GLU A 88 -11.09 -23.70 3.49
C GLU A 88 -11.47 -22.43 4.28
N SER A 89 -12.33 -22.57 5.28
CA SER A 89 -12.66 -21.47 6.20
C SER A 89 -11.39 -20.99 6.90
N PHE A 90 -11.14 -19.68 6.82
CA PHE A 90 -9.93 -19.05 7.34
C PHE A 90 -10.20 -18.07 8.48
N ILE A 91 -11.46 -17.94 8.92
CA ILE A 91 -11.85 -17.15 10.08
C ILE A 91 -12.27 -18.11 11.19
N LEU A 92 -11.52 -18.09 12.30
CA LEU A 92 -11.88 -18.80 13.52
C LEU A 92 -12.79 -17.97 14.41
N TYR A 93 -12.51 -16.66 14.49
CA TYR A 93 -13.23 -15.74 15.35
C TYR A 93 -13.26 -14.34 14.73
N GLU A 94 -14.38 -13.66 14.84
CA GLU A 94 -14.61 -12.31 14.32
C GLU A 94 -15.55 -11.56 15.28
N ASP A 95 -15.05 -10.48 15.88
CA ASP A 95 -15.83 -9.49 16.59
C ASP A 95 -15.45 -8.06 16.16
N ASP A 96 -16.06 -7.05 16.77
CA ASP A 96 -15.85 -5.63 16.41
C ASP A 96 -14.42 -5.12 16.70
N SER A 97 -13.66 -5.82 17.52
CA SER A 97 -12.33 -5.44 18.01
C SER A 97 -11.19 -6.32 17.48
N MET A 98 -11.50 -7.56 17.09
CA MET A 98 -10.51 -8.59 16.84
C MET A 98 -11.03 -9.62 15.82
N ILE A 99 -10.13 -9.99 14.91
CA ILE A 99 -10.34 -11.08 13.96
C ILE A 99 -9.17 -12.05 14.09
N ILE A 100 -9.49 -13.34 14.30
CA ILE A 100 -8.50 -14.42 14.38
C ILE A 100 -8.60 -15.25 13.12
N PHE A 101 -7.51 -15.24 12.34
CA PHE A 101 -7.37 -16.01 11.13
C PHE A 101 -6.67 -17.34 11.40
N THR A 102 -7.35 -18.45 11.13
CA THR A 102 -6.74 -19.79 11.12
C THR A 102 -7.69 -20.79 10.45
N CYS A 103 -7.20 -21.98 10.16
CA CYS A 103 -7.99 -23.10 9.65
C CYS A 103 -7.93 -24.30 10.61
N ASP A 104 -8.84 -25.26 10.45
CA ASP A 104 -8.91 -26.46 11.30
C ASP A 104 -7.62 -27.28 11.27
N LYS A 105 -6.93 -27.31 10.12
CA LYS A 105 -5.62 -27.96 9.98
C LYS A 105 -4.56 -27.30 10.85
N ASN A 106 -4.48 -25.96 10.81
CA ASN A 106 -3.54 -25.21 11.64
C ASN A 106 -3.85 -25.41 13.12
N LEU A 107 -5.13 -25.41 13.50
CA LEU A 107 -5.54 -25.70 14.88
C LEU A 107 -5.16 -27.11 15.33
N SER A 108 -5.29 -28.10 14.44
CA SER A 108 -4.90 -29.49 14.74
C SER A 108 -3.39 -29.60 14.98
N ILE A 109 -2.58 -28.95 14.15
CA ILE A 109 -1.12 -28.86 14.33
C ILE A 109 -0.81 -28.18 15.66
N LEU A 110 -1.45 -27.06 15.96
CA LEU A 110 -1.25 -26.32 17.21
C LEU A 110 -1.60 -27.16 18.46
N LYS A 111 -2.61 -28.03 18.38
CA LYS A 111 -2.95 -28.96 19.48
C LYS A 111 -1.86 -29.98 19.76
N GLU A 112 -1.10 -30.39 18.74
CA GLU A 112 -0.03 -31.38 18.87
C GLU A 112 1.31 -30.74 19.30
N CYS A 113 1.48 -29.43 19.09
CA CYS A 113 2.69 -28.71 19.47
C CYS A 113 2.71 -28.37 20.98
N LYS A 114 3.70 -28.91 21.72
CA LYS A 114 3.94 -28.56 23.14
C LYS A 114 4.46 -27.13 23.36
N HIS A 115 5.07 -26.54 22.34
CA HIS A 115 5.69 -25.22 22.42
C HIS A 115 5.21 -24.37 21.25
N TRP A 116 4.75 -23.16 21.55
CA TRP A 116 4.27 -22.18 20.59
C TRP A 116 5.09 -20.92 20.75
N PHE A 117 5.47 -20.33 19.61
CA PHE A 117 6.15 -19.06 19.54
C PHE A 117 5.31 -18.13 18.68
N MET A 118 5.08 -16.93 19.18
CA MET A 118 4.33 -15.90 18.46
C MET A 118 5.24 -14.69 18.32
N ASP A 119 5.64 -14.40 17.08
CA ASP A 119 6.28 -13.14 16.72
C ASP A 119 5.18 -12.18 16.27
N GLY A 120 4.88 -11.19 17.11
CA GLY A 120 3.89 -10.16 16.81
C GLY A 120 4.55 -8.99 16.09
N THR A 121 4.24 -8.80 14.82
CA THR A 121 4.60 -7.56 14.11
C THR A 121 3.50 -6.52 14.33
N PHE A 122 3.53 -5.83 15.48
CA PHE A 122 2.69 -4.66 15.70
C PHE A 122 3.42 -3.43 15.14
N SER A 123 2.85 -2.81 14.10
CA SER A 123 3.33 -1.55 13.51
C SER A 123 2.21 -0.52 13.48
#